data_AF-A0A7V0IV53-F1
#
_entry.id   AF-A0A7V0IV53-F1
#
_cell.length_a   1.000
_cell.length_b   1.000
_cell.length_c   1.000
_cell.angle_alpha   90.00
_cell.angle_beta   90.00
_cell.angle_gamma   90.00
#
_symmetry.space_group_name_H-M   'P 1'
#
loop_
_entity.id
_entity.type
_entity.pdbx_description
1 polymer ?
#
loop_
_entity_poly.entity_id
_entity_poly.type
_entity_poly.pdbx_seq_one_letter_code
_entity_poly.pdbx_strand_id
1 'polypeptide(L)'
;MLTEITNKTSAQEIINKHVFTYNNLDLIDTETITTGTAIDTFTEGLKTYDYNNVNQLLNSTNPAEAFTYDDDGNMTQGYTPDGYQFTATYDAENRLTSLTYNGSINHETKYYYSGDDMLAKVKKYENGSLVSDTRFIRAGFLPIQERDASNAVIREYTWGLNMGGGIGGLLNLNQGGLDYSYLYDGKGNVMAVIDSAESVVASYRYDVFGVLLKKAGTFDQPFRFSTKRYDESLGLSYYGYRFYTPITGRWLTRDPLGEAGGINLYQMTGNNSVNFVDPWGLYGTQSCSYYKQACEINGGPYECKIATVACKSFPSQNTLDCIRQCLQEKHKDRQPEGQCSEEGQTDFSDFTSEHQDCFSGCYQNPENPYDPQGPDLPDGPVTLY
;
A
#
# COMPACT_ATOMS: atom_id res chain seq x y z
N MET A 1 -34.69 -23.05 -12.37
CA MET A 1 -34.26 -23.01 -10.95
C MET A 1 -32.84 -23.53 -10.85
N LEU A 2 -32.03 -22.96 -9.97
CA LEU A 2 -30.62 -23.35 -9.80
C LEU A 2 -30.57 -24.69 -9.06
N THR A 3 -30.27 -25.78 -9.76
CA THR A 3 -30.28 -27.12 -9.17
C THR A 3 -28.92 -27.52 -8.60
N GLU A 4 -27.84 -26.85 -9.01
CA GLU A 4 -26.48 -27.19 -8.59
C GLU A 4 -25.54 -25.98 -8.68
N ILE A 5 -24.67 -25.85 -7.68
CA ILE A 5 -23.46 -25.02 -7.73
C ILE A 5 -22.28 -25.93 -7.35
N THR A 6 -21.27 -26.02 -8.22
CA THR A 6 -20.06 -26.79 -7.93
C THR A 6 -18.83 -25.93 -8.12
N ASN A 7 -18.05 -25.73 -7.05
CA ASN A 7 -16.72 -25.14 -7.11
C ASN A 7 -15.69 -26.25 -7.30
N LYS A 8 -14.79 -26.08 -8.26
CA LYS A 8 -13.75 -27.08 -8.59
C LYS A 8 -12.36 -26.45 -8.63
N THR A 9 -11.34 -27.27 -8.40
CA THR A 9 -9.95 -26.93 -8.70
C THR A 9 -9.74 -26.87 -10.22
N SER A 10 -8.60 -26.34 -10.66
CA SER A 10 -8.20 -26.37 -12.08
C SER A 10 -8.04 -27.80 -12.63
N ALA A 11 -7.80 -28.77 -11.74
CA ALA A 11 -7.76 -30.20 -12.05
C ALA A 11 -9.15 -30.88 -12.04
N GLN A 12 -10.24 -30.09 -11.97
CA GLN A 12 -11.63 -30.56 -11.94
C GLN A 12 -12.04 -31.31 -10.66
N GLU A 13 -11.23 -31.25 -9.61
CA GLU A 13 -11.59 -31.83 -8.31
C GLU A 13 -12.61 -30.95 -7.61
N ILE A 14 -13.66 -31.54 -7.03
CA ILE A 14 -14.69 -30.78 -6.32
C ILE A 14 -14.09 -30.20 -5.04
N ILE A 15 -14.30 -28.90 -4.82
CA ILE A 15 -13.95 -28.19 -3.57
C ILE A 15 -15.17 -28.23 -2.65
N ASN A 16 -16.30 -27.72 -3.14
CA ASN A 16 -17.61 -27.89 -2.54
C ASN A 16 -18.68 -27.90 -3.63
N LYS A 17 -19.73 -28.68 -3.41
CA LYS A 17 -20.88 -28.80 -4.29
C LYS A 17 -22.16 -28.66 -3.48
N HIS A 18 -23.04 -27.78 -3.93
CA HIS A 18 -24.37 -27.56 -3.38
C HIS A 18 -25.40 -28.07 -4.38
N VAL A 19 -26.28 -28.96 -3.96
CA VAL A 19 -27.39 -29.49 -4.78
C VAL A 19 -28.70 -29.08 -4.14
N PHE A 20 -29.59 -28.47 -4.91
CA PHE A 20 -30.87 -27.96 -4.44
C PHE A 20 -32.02 -28.76 -5.06
N THR A 21 -32.98 -29.16 -4.23
CA THR A 21 -34.31 -29.59 -4.69
C THR A 21 -35.34 -28.53 -4.35
N TYR A 22 -36.47 -28.56 -5.04
CA TYR A 22 -37.52 -27.56 -4.89
C TYR A 22 -38.87 -28.25 -4.72
N ASN A 23 -39.73 -27.67 -3.89
CA ASN A 23 -41.08 -28.14 -3.68
C ASN A 23 -42.02 -27.66 -4.81
N ASN A 24 -43.29 -28.03 -4.72
CA ASN A 24 -44.33 -27.67 -5.68
C ASN A 24 -44.70 -26.17 -5.71
N LEU A 25 -44.06 -25.34 -4.88
CA LEU A 25 -44.18 -23.88 -4.84
C LEU A 25 -42.90 -23.18 -5.33
N ASP A 26 -41.98 -23.91 -5.96
CA ASP A 26 -40.68 -23.42 -6.43
C ASP A 26 -39.78 -22.86 -5.31
N LEU A 27 -40.00 -23.29 -4.06
CA LEU A 27 -39.12 -22.98 -2.92
C LEU A 27 -38.12 -24.11 -2.72
N ILE A 28 -36.91 -23.78 -2.26
CA ILE A 28 -35.87 -24.78 -1.92
C ILE A 28 -36.42 -25.71 -0.84
N ASP A 29 -36.47 -27.00 -1.14
CA ASP A 29 -36.96 -28.07 -0.25
C ASP A 29 -35.80 -28.75 0.48
N THR A 30 -34.70 -29.05 -0.24
CA THR A 30 -33.47 -29.58 0.35
C THR A 30 -32.22 -28.95 -0.26
N GLU A 31 -31.18 -28.80 0.56
CA GLU A 31 -29.81 -28.48 0.16
C GLU A 31 -28.89 -29.62 0.61
N THR A 32 -28.16 -30.21 -0.33
CA THR A 32 -27.11 -31.20 -0.02
C THR A 32 -25.74 -30.61 -0.32
N ILE A 33 -24.87 -30.56 0.68
CA ILE A 33 -23.51 -30.04 0.58
C ILE A 33 -22.54 -31.22 0.52
N THR A 34 -21.75 -31.30 -0.54
CA THR A 34 -20.61 -32.21 -0.66
C THR A 34 -19.33 -31.40 -0.55
N THR A 35 -18.57 -31.59 0.53
CA THR A 35 -17.23 -31.01 0.70
C THR A 35 -16.21 -31.97 0.11
N GLY A 36 -15.37 -31.49 -0.80
CA GLY A 36 -14.27 -32.27 -1.34
C GLY A 36 -13.02 -32.20 -0.47
N THR A 37 -11.88 -32.62 -1.02
CA THR A 37 -10.57 -32.57 -0.33
C THR A 37 -10.30 -31.14 0.13
N ALA A 38 -9.97 -30.97 1.42
CA ALA A 38 -9.63 -29.66 1.97
C ALA A 38 -8.54 -29.00 1.10
N ILE A 39 -8.81 -27.79 0.61
CA ILE A 39 -7.78 -26.97 -0.02
C ILE A 39 -6.84 -26.53 1.09
N ASP A 40 -5.61 -27.06 1.07
CA ASP A 40 -4.51 -26.75 1.99
C ASP A 40 -4.91 -26.76 3.48
N THR A 41 -4.54 -27.83 4.19
CA THR A 41 -4.51 -27.77 5.65
C THR A 41 -3.47 -26.72 6.06
N PHE A 42 -3.94 -25.52 6.40
CA PHE A 42 -3.15 -24.54 7.11
C PHE A 42 -2.71 -25.18 8.43
N THR A 43 -1.45 -25.61 8.49
CA THR A 43 -0.86 -25.97 9.76
C THR A 43 -0.51 -24.65 10.43
N GLU A 44 -1.40 -24.14 11.27
CA GLU A 44 -1.09 -22.97 12.11
C GLU A 44 0.11 -23.31 12.98
N GLY A 45 1.26 -22.74 12.66
CA GLY A 45 2.37 -22.63 13.60
C GLY A 45 2.16 -21.36 14.42
N LEU A 46 2.03 -21.50 15.75
CA LEU A 46 2.10 -20.32 16.62
C LEU A 46 3.56 -19.85 16.67
N LYS A 47 3.87 -18.75 15.99
CA LYS A 47 5.14 -18.03 16.16
C LYS A 47 4.92 -16.89 17.16
N THR A 48 5.53 -17.00 18.33
CA THR A 48 5.57 -15.95 19.35
C THR A 48 6.79 -15.10 19.16
N TYR A 49 6.70 -13.86 19.61
CA TYR A 49 7.75 -12.88 19.47
C TYR A 49 7.83 -12.04 20.74
N ASP A 50 9.05 -11.78 21.19
CA ASP A 50 9.33 -10.88 22.31
C ASP A 50 9.62 -9.47 21.80
N TYR A 51 9.21 -8.46 22.57
CA TYR A 51 9.40 -7.06 22.22
C TYR A 51 9.97 -6.26 23.39
N ASN A 52 10.75 -5.22 23.10
CA ASN A 52 11.14 -4.24 24.11
C ASN A 52 10.08 -3.14 24.28
N ASN A 53 10.36 -2.19 25.18
CA ASN A 53 9.47 -1.07 25.49
C ASN A 53 9.29 -0.05 24.35
N VAL A 54 10.07 -0.15 23.27
CA VAL A 54 9.93 0.67 22.06
C VAL A 54 9.43 -0.12 20.85
N ASN A 55 8.80 -1.28 21.09
CA ASN A 55 8.20 -2.16 20.08
C ASN A 55 9.18 -2.79 19.07
N GLN A 56 10.48 -2.78 19.36
CA GLN A 56 11.46 -3.53 18.57
C GLN A 56 11.33 -5.01 18.89
N LEU A 57 11.37 -5.82 17.84
CA LEU A 57 11.36 -7.28 17.95
C LEU A 57 12.69 -7.75 18.56
N LEU A 58 12.66 -8.63 19.56
CA LEU A 58 13.88 -9.13 20.23
C LEU A 58 14.21 -10.56 19.79
N ASN A 59 13.27 -11.48 20.00
CA ASN A 59 13.43 -12.90 19.68
C ASN A 59 12.13 -13.47 19.11
N SER A 60 12.24 -14.58 18.36
CA SER A 60 11.08 -15.41 17.99
C SER A 60 10.90 -16.61 18.93
N THR A 61 9.90 -17.47 18.68
CA THR A 61 9.71 -18.74 19.41
C THR A 61 10.99 -19.58 19.50
N ASN A 62 11.89 -19.44 18.52
CA ASN A 62 13.25 -19.95 18.62
C ASN A 62 14.14 -18.87 19.24
N PRO A 63 14.59 -19.00 20.51
CA PRO A 63 15.43 -17.98 21.17
C PRO A 63 16.82 -17.83 20.54
N ALA A 64 17.19 -18.66 19.55
CA ALA A 64 18.38 -18.47 18.73
C ALA A 64 18.16 -17.49 17.56
N GLU A 65 16.91 -17.12 17.25
CA GLU A 65 16.56 -16.08 16.26
C GLU A 65 16.47 -14.72 16.94
N ALA A 66 17.62 -14.04 17.09
CA ALA A 66 17.70 -12.72 17.69
C ALA A 66 17.68 -11.60 16.64
N PHE A 67 16.95 -10.53 16.95
CA PHE A 67 16.83 -9.33 16.12
C PHE A 67 17.54 -8.18 16.83
N THR A 68 18.32 -7.40 16.09
CA THR A 68 19.09 -6.27 16.64
C THR A 68 18.81 -4.99 15.88
N TYR A 69 18.99 -3.87 16.57
CA TYR A 69 18.74 -2.53 16.04
C TYR A 69 19.93 -1.63 16.36
N ASP A 70 20.14 -0.60 15.54
CA ASP A 70 21.00 0.52 15.90
C ASP A 70 20.29 1.49 16.86
N ASP A 71 21.00 2.54 17.28
CA ASP A 71 20.49 3.55 18.23
C ASP A 71 19.34 4.39 17.66
N ASP A 72 19.25 4.50 16.33
CA ASP A 72 18.14 5.17 15.63
C ASP A 72 16.91 4.25 15.45
N GLY A 73 17.07 2.96 15.78
CA GLY A 73 16.00 1.97 15.75
C GLY A 73 15.81 1.33 14.38
N ASN A 74 16.82 1.28 13.54
CA ASN A 74 16.81 0.49 12.31
C ASN A 74 17.25 -0.95 12.60
N MET A 75 16.55 -1.94 12.05
CA MET A 75 16.88 -3.35 12.22
C MET A 75 18.19 -3.67 11.50
N THR A 76 19.26 -3.90 12.25
CA THR A 76 20.59 -4.24 11.74
C THR A 76 20.79 -5.74 11.56
N GLN A 77 19.96 -6.57 12.21
CA GLN A 77 19.96 -8.02 12.07
C GLN A 77 18.53 -8.58 12.09
N GLY A 78 18.26 -9.48 11.15
CA GLY A 78 17.02 -10.25 11.07
C GLY A 78 17.24 -11.51 10.24
N TYR A 79 16.15 -12.08 9.72
CA TYR A 79 16.19 -13.34 8.97
C TYR A 79 15.48 -13.21 7.62
N THR A 80 15.99 -13.92 6.61
CA THR A 80 15.29 -14.11 5.33
C THR A 80 14.18 -15.16 5.49
N PRO A 81 13.26 -15.31 4.52
CA PRO A 81 12.23 -16.35 4.57
C PRO A 81 12.79 -17.77 4.68
N ASP A 82 13.98 -18.01 4.14
CA ASP A 82 14.69 -19.29 4.22
C ASP A 82 15.44 -19.49 5.55
N GLY A 83 15.33 -18.54 6.48
CA GLY A 83 15.94 -18.62 7.82
C GLY A 83 17.40 -18.21 7.88
N TYR A 84 17.96 -17.60 6.82
CA TYR A 84 19.33 -17.06 6.87
C TYR A 84 19.36 -15.74 7.63
N GLN A 85 20.27 -15.62 8.58
CA GLN A 85 20.51 -14.35 9.24
C GLN A 85 21.11 -13.35 8.25
N PHE A 86 20.52 -12.15 8.20
CA PHE A 86 21.08 -11.04 7.46
C PHE A 86 21.65 -9.97 8.37
N THR A 87 22.58 -9.16 7.83
CA THR A 87 23.04 -7.91 8.41
C THR A 87 22.68 -6.76 7.48
N ALA A 88 22.11 -5.69 8.02
CA ALA A 88 21.67 -4.50 7.31
C ALA A 88 22.42 -3.25 7.77
N THR A 89 22.59 -2.30 6.87
CA THR A 89 23.21 -0.98 7.12
C THR A 89 22.34 0.12 6.55
N TYR A 90 22.37 1.28 7.19
CA TYR A 90 21.51 2.42 6.88
C TYR A 90 22.36 3.68 6.71
N ASP A 91 21.83 4.67 5.99
CA ASP A 91 22.39 6.03 5.97
C ASP A 91 21.82 6.89 7.11
N ALA A 92 22.26 8.16 7.18
CA ALA A 92 21.86 9.09 8.22
C ALA A 92 20.38 9.48 8.15
N GLU A 93 19.71 9.22 7.03
CA GLU A 93 18.27 9.41 6.82
C GLU A 93 17.48 8.13 7.10
N ASN A 94 18.08 7.13 7.74
CA ASN A 94 17.48 5.83 8.06
C ASN A 94 17.01 5.03 6.83
N ARG A 95 17.65 5.23 5.67
CA ARG A 95 17.36 4.46 4.46
C ARG A 95 18.32 3.27 4.36
N LEU A 96 17.78 2.09 4.07
CA LEU A 96 18.58 0.85 3.93
C LEU A 96 19.59 1.01 2.79
N THR A 97 20.89 0.91 3.04
CA THR A 97 21.94 1.08 2.01
C THR A 97 22.57 -0.24 1.59
N SER A 98 22.69 -1.20 2.50
CA SER A 98 23.16 -2.56 2.17
C SER A 98 22.50 -3.60 3.06
N LEU A 99 22.27 -4.79 2.51
CA LEU A 99 21.87 -5.96 3.25
C LEU A 99 22.61 -7.19 2.72
N THR A 100 23.23 -7.93 3.64
CA THR A 100 24.06 -9.10 3.35
C THR A 100 23.58 -10.32 4.12
N TYR A 101 23.57 -11.49 3.49
CA TYR A 101 23.35 -12.77 4.18
C TYR A 101 24.20 -13.87 3.55
N ASN A 102 24.43 -14.95 4.31
CA ASN A 102 25.13 -16.13 3.82
C ASN A 102 24.16 -17.32 3.75
N GLY A 103 23.85 -17.73 2.53
CA GLY A 103 23.19 -19.01 2.26
C GLY A 103 24.22 -20.07 1.91
N SER A 104 24.04 -20.76 0.78
CA SER A 104 25.12 -21.57 0.17
C SER A 104 26.28 -20.72 -0.35
N ILE A 105 26.01 -19.45 -0.66
CA ILE A 105 26.97 -18.43 -1.08
C ILE A 105 26.71 -17.14 -0.32
N ASN A 106 27.66 -16.21 -0.38
CA ASN A 106 27.46 -14.86 0.15
C ASN A 106 26.63 -14.04 -0.83
N HIS A 107 25.57 -13.40 -0.33
CA HIS A 107 24.74 -12.46 -1.07
C HIS A 107 24.83 -11.07 -0.44
N GLU A 108 24.98 -10.04 -1.27
CA GLU A 108 24.95 -8.63 -0.85
C GLU A 108 24.08 -7.83 -1.81
N THR A 109 23.10 -7.09 -1.29
CA THR A 109 22.28 -6.16 -2.05
C THR A 109 22.53 -4.74 -1.57
N LYS A 110 22.90 -3.84 -2.49
CA LYS A 110 23.11 -2.41 -2.23
C LYS A 110 22.00 -1.58 -2.84
N TYR A 111 21.50 -0.61 -2.08
CA TYR A 111 20.43 0.29 -2.47
C TYR A 111 20.98 1.72 -2.55
N TYR A 112 20.54 2.45 -3.57
CA TYR A 112 20.94 3.83 -3.77
C TYR A 112 19.69 4.66 -4.05
N TYR A 113 19.63 5.84 -3.43
CA TYR A 113 18.49 6.75 -3.47
C TYR A 113 18.82 8.00 -4.27
N SER A 114 17.81 8.61 -4.87
CA SER A 114 17.93 9.93 -5.49
C SER A 114 17.64 11.05 -4.47
N GLY A 115 17.82 12.31 -4.88
CA GLY A 115 17.64 13.47 -4.00
C GLY A 115 16.20 13.72 -3.52
N ASP A 116 15.23 12.92 -3.98
CA ASP A 116 13.84 12.87 -3.52
C ASP A 116 13.59 11.69 -2.56
N ASP A 117 14.66 11.13 -1.97
CA ASP A 117 14.66 10.02 -0.99
C ASP A 117 14.15 8.67 -1.49
N MET A 118 13.88 8.55 -2.79
CA MET A 118 13.32 7.34 -3.37
C MET A 118 14.37 6.47 -4.03
N LEU A 119 14.13 5.17 -4.07
CA LEU A 119 15.05 4.18 -4.63
C LEU A 119 15.32 4.47 -6.11
N ALA A 120 16.58 4.78 -6.42
CA ALA A 120 17.05 5.08 -7.77
C ALA A 120 17.77 3.89 -8.40
N LYS A 121 18.40 3.04 -7.58
CA LYS A 121 19.19 1.92 -8.07
C LYS A 121 19.36 0.81 -7.05
N VAL A 122 19.42 -0.43 -7.53
CA VAL A 122 19.77 -1.63 -6.76
C VAL A 122 20.92 -2.35 -7.45
N LYS A 123 21.92 -2.77 -6.67
CA LYS A 123 22.97 -3.69 -7.12
C LYS A 123 22.93 -4.96 -6.30
N LYS A 124 23.06 -6.11 -6.94
CA LYS A 124 23.19 -7.41 -6.27
C LYS A 124 24.54 -8.04 -6.57
N TYR A 125 25.14 -8.64 -5.55
CA TYR A 125 26.42 -9.30 -5.59
C TYR A 125 26.30 -10.73 -5.04
N GLU A 126 27.03 -11.64 -5.66
CA GLU A 126 27.18 -13.03 -5.23
C GLU A 126 28.66 -13.35 -5.12
N ASN A 127 29.11 -13.78 -3.93
CA ASN A 127 30.53 -13.98 -3.60
C ASN A 127 31.41 -12.77 -4.01
N GLY A 128 30.90 -11.56 -3.77
CA GLY A 128 31.56 -10.30 -4.11
C GLY A 128 31.54 -9.91 -5.60
N SER A 129 31.00 -10.75 -6.49
CA SER A 129 30.87 -10.45 -7.92
C SER A 129 29.52 -9.81 -8.22
N LEU A 130 29.51 -8.72 -8.98
CA LEU A 130 28.27 -8.03 -9.38
C LEU A 130 27.47 -8.93 -10.34
N VAL A 131 26.25 -9.29 -9.96
CA VAL A 131 25.33 -10.11 -10.77
C VAL A 131 24.13 -9.33 -11.30
N SER A 132 23.81 -8.18 -10.70
CA SER A 132 22.71 -7.31 -11.15
C SER A 132 22.98 -5.84 -10.83
N ASP A 133 22.67 -4.95 -11.76
CA ASP A 133 22.67 -3.49 -11.62
C ASP A 133 21.38 -2.98 -12.26
N THR A 134 20.37 -2.70 -11.44
CA THR A 134 19.06 -2.22 -11.88
C THR A 134 18.89 -0.76 -11.51
N ARG A 135 18.53 0.07 -12.49
CA ARG A 135 18.24 1.50 -12.32
C ARG A 135 16.78 1.76 -12.58
N PHE A 136 16.17 2.63 -11.78
CA PHE A 136 14.75 2.94 -11.86
C PHE A 136 14.54 4.32 -12.47
N ILE A 137 13.71 4.39 -13.51
CA ILE A 137 13.11 5.64 -13.97
C ILE A 137 11.71 5.70 -13.40
N ARG A 138 11.36 6.82 -12.78
CA ARG A 138 10.10 6.99 -12.04
C ARG A 138 9.29 8.15 -12.58
N ALA A 139 7.96 8.01 -12.50
CA ALA A 139 7.01 9.11 -12.59
C ALA A 139 6.44 9.34 -11.20
N GLY A 140 6.89 10.40 -10.53
CA GLY A 140 6.68 10.58 -9.10
C GLY A 140 7.26 9.42 -8.30
N PHE A 141 6.42 8.78 -7.49
CA PHE A 141 6.84 7.67 -6.61
C PHE A 141 6.78 6.28 -7.28
N LEU A 142 6.28 6.17 -8.52
CA LEU A 142 6.12 4.89 -9.20
C LEU A 142 7.21 4.65 -10.25
N PRO A 143 7.86 3.47 -10.28
CA PRO A 143 8.77 3.11 -11.36
C PRO A 143 7.99 2.90 -12.65
N ILE A 144 8.36 3.60 -13.70
CA ILE A 144 7.83 3.41 -15.06
C ILE A 144 8.78 2.59 -15.93
N GLN A 145 10.04 2.44 -15.52
CA GLN A 145 11.04 1.68 -16.26
C GLN A 145 12.15 1.16 -15.37
N GLU A 146 12.67 -0.02 -15.71
CA GLU A 146 13.93 -0.54 -15.22
C GLU A 146 14.96 -0.61 -16.33
N ARG A 147 16.20 -0.25 -15.99
CA ARG A 147 17.35 -0.32 -16.89
C ARG A 147 18.50 -1.08 -16.27
N ASP A 148 19.30 -1.72 -17.11
CA ASP A 148 20.50 -2.44 -16.70
C ASP A 148 21.75 -1.53 -16.54
N ALA A 149 22.91 -2.15 -16.32
CA ALA A 149 24.20 -1.46 -16.21
C ALA A 149 24.57 -0.64 -17.47
N SER A 150 24.17 -1.12 -18.65
CA SER A 150 24.38 -0.51 -19.96
C SER A 150 23.31 0.54 -20.30
N ASN A 151 22.39 0.80 -19.37
CA ASN A 151 21.24 1.68 -19.53
C ASN A 151 20.20 1.17 -20.55
N ALA A 152 20.26 -0.11 -20.93
CA ALA A 152 19.27 -0.76 -21.76
C ALA A 152 18.00 -1.02 -20.95
N VAL A 153 16.85 -0.83 -21.59
CA VAL A 153 15.54 -1.04 -20.96
C VAL A 153 15.31 -2.54 -20.80
N ILE A 154 15.05 -2.96 -19.57
CA ILE A 154 14.74 -4.38 -19.26
C ILE A 154 13.26 -4.58 -18.91
N ARG A 155 12.59 -3.53 -18.39
CA ARG A 155 11.16 -3.55 -18.09
C ARG A 155 10.55 -2.17 -18.26
N GLU A 156 9.33 -2.09 -18.75
CA GLU A 156 8.50 -0.87 -18.77
C GLU A 156 7.16 -1.15 -18.10
N TYR A 157 6.63 -0.16 -17.39
CA TYR A 157 5.43 -0.31 -16.58
C TYR A 157 4.39 0.73 -16.94
N THR A 158 3.17 0.27 -17.20
CA THR A 158 2.01 1.13 -17.38
C THR A 158 1.13 1.08 -16.14
N TRP A 159 0.98 2.21 -15.46
CA TRP A 159 0.16 2.34 -14.25
C TRP A 159 -1.19 2.99 -14.56
N GLY A 160 -2.24 2.47 -13.95
CA GLY A 160 -3.58 3.04 -13.97
C GLY A 160 -3.99 3.64 -12.62
N LEU A 161 -5.26 4.01 -12.51
CA LEU A 161 -5.89 4.38 -11.23
C LEU A 161 -5.87 3.19 -10.28
N ASN A 162 -5.65 3.43 -8.98
CA ASN A 162 -5.28 2.37 -8.04
C ASN A 162 -5.72 2.67 -6.59
N MET A 163 -5.14 2.04 -5.57
CA MET A 163 -5.39 2.31 -4.14
C MET A 163 -4.30 3.18 -3.48
N GLY A 164 -3.50 3.87 -4.28
CA GLY A 164 -2.37 4.69 -3.85
C GLY A 164 -1.08 3.92 -3.84
N GLY A 165 0.01 4.60 -4.16
CA GLY A 165 1.31 3.96 -4.30
C GLY A 165 1.33 2.80 -5.28
N GLY A 166 0.44 2.78 -6.26
CA GLY A 166 0.38 1.74 -7.28
C GLY A 166 -0.33 0.46 -6.84
N ILE A 167 -0.90 0.40 -5.63
CA ILE A 167 -1.55 -0.80 -5.10
C ILE A 167 -2.76 -1.16 -5.96
N GLY A 168 -2.72 -2.32 -6.63
CA GLY A 168 -3.75 -2.77 -7.58
C GLY A 168 -3.76 -1.99 -8.90
N GLY A 169 -2.70 -1.24 -9.18
CA GLY A 169 -2.65 -0.25 -10.25
C GLY A 169 -1.77 -0.57 -11.44
N LEU A 170 -0.95 -1.61 -11.38
CA LEU A 170 -0.06 -1.96 -12.48
C LEU A 170 -0.89 -2.65 -13.57
N LEU A 171 -1.09 -1.97 -14.70
CA LEU A 171 -1.91 -2.51 -15.78
C LEU A 171 -1.09 -3.45 -16.66
N ASN A 172 0.15 -3.05 -16.97
CA ASN A 172 1.01 -3.78 -17.88
C ASN A 172 2.48 -3.71 -17.46
N LEU A 173 3.17 -4.83 -17.67
CA LEU A 173 4.63 -4.93 -17.76
C LEU A 173 4.99 -5.28 -19.21
N ASN A 174 5.80 -4.45 -19.86
CA ASN A 174 6.50 -4.82 -21.08
C ASN A 174 7.90 -5.33 -20.73
N GLN A 175 8.23 -6.57 -21.13
CA GLN A 175 9.53 -7.18 -20.90
C GLN A 175 9.98 -7.93 -22.16
N GLY A 176 11.12 -7.53 -22.73
CA GLY A 176 11.62 -8.13 -23.98
C GLY A 176 10.69 -7.93 -25.18
N GLY A 177 9.90 -6.85 -25.19
CA GLY A 177 8.92 -6.56 -26.25
C GLY A 177 7.61 -7.35 -26.13
N LEU A 178 7.41 -8.07 -25.03
CA LEU A 178 6.18 -8.81 -24.73
C LEU A 178 5.41 -8.13 -23.61
N ASP A 179 4.08 -8.13 -23.74
CA ASP A 179 3.16 -7.52 -22.79
C ASP A 179 2.56 -8.54 -21.83
N TYR A 180 2.55 -8.16 -20.55
CA TYR A 180 2.02 -8.96 -19.46
C TYR A 180 1.03 -8.14 -18.63
N SER A 181 -0.14 -8.72 -18.35
CA SER A 181 -1.19 -8.07 -17.55
C SER A 181 -1.27 -8.66 -16.15
N TYR A 182 -1.59 -7.84 -15.16
CA TYR A 182 -1.67 -8.23 -13.76
C TYR A 182 -3.11 -8.40 -13.30
N LEU A 183 -3.35 -9.46 -12.53
CA LEU A 183 -4.62 -9.75 -11.88
C LEU A 183 -4.46 -9.64 -10.37
N TYR A 184 -5.45 -9.03 -9.71
CA TYR A 184 -5.40 -8.67 -8.31
C TYR A 184 -6.54 -9.28 -7.50
N ASP A 185 -6.33 -9.40 -6.18
CA ASP A 185 -7.44 -9.51 -5.24
C ASP A 185 -8.06 -8.12 -4.94
N GLY A 186 -9.11 -8.09 -4.12
CA GLY A 186 -9.80 -6.85 -3.73
C GLY A 186 -8.95 -5.87 -2.89
N LYS A 187 -7.70 -6.21 -2.56
CA LYS A 187 -6.74 -5.37 -1.82
C LYS A 187 -5.57 -4.92 -2.68
N GLY A 188 -5.57 -5.28 -3.97
CA GLY A 188 -4.47 -4.95 -4.87
C GLY A 188 -3.23 -5.80 -4.66
N ASN A 189 -3.36 -7.01 -4.09
CA ASN A 189 -2.27 -7.99 -4.08
C ASN A 189 -2.22 -8.69 -5.44
N VAL A 190 -1.02 -8.83 -6.03
CA VAL A 190 -0.87 -9.55 -7.30
C VAL A 190 -1.17 -11.03 -7.10
N MET A 191 -2.26 -11.52 -7.70
CA MET A 191 -2.70 -12.92 -7.64
C MET A 191 -2.18 -13.73 -8.83
N ALA A 192 -2.13 -13.12 -10.01
CA ALA A 192 -1.62 -13.75 -11.23
C ALA A 192 -1.09 -12.71 -12.22
N VAL A 193 -0.22 -13.19 -13.11
CA VAL A 193 0.25 -12.46 -14.29
C VAL A 193 -0.06 -13.31 -15.51
N ILE A 194 -0.65 -12.69 -16.53
CA ILE A 194 -1.02 -13.34 -17.79
C ILE A 194 -0.24 -12.74 -18.95
N ASP A 195 0.07 -13.56 -19.95
CA ASP A 195 0.66 -13.11 -21.21
C ASP A 195 -0.43 -12.64 -22.21
N SER A 196 0.00 -12.24 -23.42
CA SER A 196 -0.89 -11.82 -24.51
C SER A 196 -1.80 -12.93 -25.04
N ALA A 197 -1.53 -14.20 -24.70
CA ALA A 197 -2.38 -15.34 -25.02
C ALA A 197 -3.30 -15.72 -23.83
N GLU A 198 -3.42 -14.83 -22.84
CA GLU A 198 -4.22 -14.99 -21.62
C GLU A 198 -3.78 -16.19 -20.76
N SER A 199 -2.57 -16.72 -20.97
CA SER A 199 -2.03 -17.82 -20.20
C SER A 199 -1.40 -17.30 -18.91
N VAL A 200 -1.69 -17.96 -17.78
CA VAL A 200 -1.11 -17.61 -16.48
C VAL A 200 0.37 -18.00 -16.46
N VAL A 201 1.26 -17.01 -16.49
CA VAL A 201 2.72 -17.18 -16.49
C VAL A 201 3.32 -17.09 -15.08
N ALA A 202 2.59 -16.50 -14.15
CA ALA A 202 2.90 -16.55 -12.72
C ALA A 202 1.63 -16.43 -11.87
N SER A 203 1.62 -17.03 -10.67
CA SER A 203 0.53 -16.86 -9.70
C SER A 203 1.03 -16.95 -8.26
N TYR A 204 0.33 -16.26 -7.35
CA TYR A 204 0.73 -16.09 -5.97
C TYR A 204 -0.47 -16.20 -5.02
N ARG A 205 -0.22 -16.72 -3.82
CA ARG A 205 -1.13 -16.63 -2.68
C ARG A 205 -0.36 -16.18 -1.46
N TYR A 206 -0.97 -15.30 -0.67
CA TYR A 206 -0.35 -14.72 0.51
C TYR A 206 -1.21 -14.99 1.75
N ASP A 207 -0.57 -14.93 2.92
CA ASP A 207 -1.29 -14.72 4.17
C ASP A 207 -1.72 -13.25 4.33
N VAL A 208 -2.33 -12.93 5.46
CA VAL A 208 -2.85 -11.60 5.73
C VAL A 208 -1.76 -10.53 5.82
N PHE A 209 -0.52 -10.89 6.16
CA PHE A 209 0.61 -9.97 6.26
C PHE A 209 1.55 -10.03 5.04
N GLY A 210 1.18 -10.78 4.00
CA GLY A 210 1.94 -10.86 2.75
C GLY A 210 2.99 -11.96 2.69
N VAL A 211 3.03 -12.89 3.65
CA VAL A 211 3.88 -14.09 3.57
C VAL A 211 3.40 -14.93 2.39
N LEU A 212 4.32 -15.30 1.50
CA LEU A 212 4.01 -16.09 0.32
C LEU A 212 3.71 -17.54 0.72
N LEU A 213 2.45 -17.94 0.59
CA LEU A 213 1.98 -19.30 0.88
C LEU A 213 2.13 -20.23 -0.32
N LYS A 214 1.97 -19.68 -1.52
CA LYS A 214 2.08 -20.44 -2.77
C LYS A 214 2.58 -19.55 -3.91
N LYS A 215 3.46 -20.10 -4.72
CA LYS A 215 3.93 -19.53 -5.98
C LYS A 215 3.88 -20.60 -7.06
N ALA A 216 3.44 -20.24 -8.26
CA ALA A 216 3.57 -21.08 -9.44
C ALA A 216 4.00 -20.24 -10.66
N GLY A 217 4.62 -20.88 -11.64
CA GLY A 217 5.23 -20.23 -12.79
C GLY A 217 6.67 -19.79 -12.54
N THR A 218 7.40 -19.54 -13.62
CA THR A 218 8.82 -19.15 -13.60
C THR A 218 9.06 -17.73 -14.15
N PHE A 219 8.00 -17.02 -14.52
CA PHE A 219 8.10 -15.67 -15.05
C PHE A 219 8.65 -14.71 -13.99
N ASP A 220 9.77 -14.06 -14.30
CA ASP A 220 10.45 -13.13 -13.41
C ASP A 220 9.81 -11.74 -13.48
N GLN A 221 9.17 -11.35 -12.38
CA GLN A 221 8.55 -10.04 -12.21
C GLN A 221 8.60 -9.59 -10.73
N PRO A 222 8.77 -8.29 -10.46
CA PRO A 222 9.12 -7.82 -9.14
C PRO A 222 7.94 -7.45 -8.22
N PHE A 223 6.68 -7.40 -8.65
CA PHE A 223 5.56 -6.89 -7.84
C PHE A 223 4.73 -8.01 -7.20
N ARG A 224 4.48 -7.93 -5.89
CA ARG A 224 3.77 -8.98 -5.13
C ARG A 224 2.65 -8.41 -4.25
N PHE A 225 2.66 -8.72 -2.96
CA PHE A 225 1.73 -8.20 -1.97
C PHE A 225 1.69 -6.66 -2.02
N SER A 226 0.48 -6.09 -1.95
CA SER A 226 0.19 -4.66 -2.14
C SER A 226 0.78 -4.09 -3.44
N THR A 227 0.98 -4.88 -4.49
CA THR A 227 1.66 -4.44 -5.74
C THR A 227 3.01 -3.74 -5.45
N LYS A 228 3.70 -4.13 -4.37
CA LYS A 228 5.00 -3.56 -4.01
C LYS A 228 6.13 -4.41 -4.55
N ARG A 229 7.25 -3.74 -4.88
CA ARG A 229 8.46 -4.42 -5.34
C ARG A 229 8.93 -5.34 -4.23
N TYR A 230 9.04 -6.62 -4.53
CA TYR A 230 9.47 -7.67 -3.62
C TYR A 230 10.81 -8.23 -4.06
N ASP A 231 11.77 -8.21 -3.16
CA ASP A 231 13.03 -8.92 -3.32
C ASP A 231 12.87 -10.35 -2.82
N GLU A 232 12.75 -11.31 -3.74
CA GLU A 232 12.52 -12.72 -3.40
C GLU A 232 13.67 -13.34 -2.61
N SER A 233 14.92 -12.92 -2.87
CA SER A 233 16.10 -13.42 -2.14
C SER A 233 16.14 -12.97 -0.68
N LEU A 234 15.56 -11.81 -0.37
CA LEU A 234 15.59 -11.21 0.96
C LEU A 234 14.27 -11.32 1.72
N GLY A 235 13.18 -11.55 1.01
CA GLY A 235 11.84 -11.48 1.57
C GLY A 235 11.41 -10.08 1.96
N LEU A 236 11.84 -9.05 1.22
CA LEU A 236 11.55 -7.66 1.54
C LEU A 236 10.69 -7.00 0.47
N SER A 237 9.65 -6.28 0.90
CA SER A 237 8.85 -5.42 0.05
C SER A 237 9.25 -3.95 0.23
N TYR A 238 9.55 -3.26 -0.86
CA TYR A 238 9.82 -1.82 -0.85
C TYR A 238 8.53 -1.03 -1.09
N TYR A 239 8.17 -0.19 -0.12
CA TYR A 239 6.93 0.61 -0.15
C TYR A 239 7.14 2.07 -0.56
N GLY A 240 8.38 2.52 -0.66
CA GLY A 240 8.74 3.92 -0.90
C GLY A 240 9.64 4.44 0.21
N TYR A 241 9.07 4.76 1.37
CA TYR A 241 9.85 5.26 2.50
C TYR A 241 10.45 4.15 3.37
N ARG A 242 9.84 2.96 3.37
CA ARG A 242 10.29 1.84 4.20
C ARG A 242 10.33 0.52 3.44
N PHE A 243 11.19 -0.36 3.95
CA PHE A 243 11.19 -1.78 3.59
C PHE A 243 10.41 -2.57 4.64
N TYR A 244 9.54 -3.44 4.15
CA TYR A 244 8.66 -4.30 4.92
C TYR A 244 9.11 -5.76 4.83
N THR A 245 9.09 -6.49 5.93
CA THR A 245 9.35 -7.92 5.99
C THR A 245 8.05 -8.68 6.32
N PRO A 246 7.42 -9.36 5.35
CA PRO A 246 6.18 -10.09 5.58
C PRO A 246 6.32 -11.19 6.63
N ILE A 247 7.46 -11.87 6.70
CA ILE A 247 7.67 -13.01 7.62
C ILE A 247 7.60 -12.62 9.10
N THR A 248 7.82 -11.35 9.43
CA THR A 248 7.64 -10.81 10.79
C THR A 248 6.45 -9.85 10.89
N GLY A 249 5.86 -9.46 9.76
CA GLY A 249 4.78 -8.49 9.71
C GLY A 249 5.19 -7.07 10.08
N ARG A 250 6.48 -6.70 9.93
CA ARG A 250 7.02 -5.43 10.42
C ARG A 250 7.86 -4.65 9.41
N TRP A 251 8.00 -3.36 9.68
CA TRP A 251 8.96 -2.50 8.99
C TRP A 251 10.37 -2.72 9.54
N LEU A 252 11.38 -2.58 8.67
CA LEU A 252 12.79 -2.62 9.07
C LEU A 252 13.22 -1.39 9.86
N THR A 253 12.55 -0.25 9.66
CA THR A 253 12.88 1.03 10.27
C THR A 253 11.66 1.64 10.95
N ARG A 254 11.90 2.58 11.87
CA ARG A 254 10.84 3.39 12.49
C ARG A 254 10.09 4.18 11.42
N ASP A 255 8.84 4.50 11.70
CA ASP A 255 8.04 5.40 10.87
C ASP A 255 8.69 6.78 10.72
N PRO A 256 8.91 7.27 9.49
CA PRO A 256 9.40 8.63 9.27
C PRO A 256 8.43 9.72 9.78
N LEU A 257 7.13 9.42 9.91
CA LEU A 257 6.18 10.33 10.53
C LEU A 257 6.23 10.31 12.07
N GLY A 258 7.07 9.46 12.65
CA GLY A 258 7.08 9.23 14.10
C GLY A 258 5.71 8.84 14.62
N GLU A 259 5.37 9.32 15.81
CA GLU A 259 4.12 8.98 16.50
C GLU A 259 2.87 9.52 15.79
N ALA A 260 3.02 10.39 14.79
CA ALA A 260 1.90 10.80 13.92
C ALA A 260 1.39 9.63 13.05
N GLY A 261 2.25 8.63 12.74
CA GLY A 261 1.86 7.36 12.12
C GLY A 261 1.26 6.34 13.10
N GLY A 262 1.32 6.62 14.40
CA GLY A 262 0.83 5.75 15.47
C GLY A 262 1.90 5.43 16.51
N ILE A 263 1.47 4.90 17.66
CA ILE A 263 2.36 4.63 18.80
C ILE A 263 3.30 3.43 18.59
N ASN A 264 3.02 2.57 17.62
CA ASN A 264 3.89 1.46 17.24
C ASN A 264 4.50 1.74 15.86
N LEU A 265 5.76 2.18 15.87
CA LEU A 265 6.46 2.67 14.70
C LEU A 265 6.95 1.58 13.73
N TYR A 266 6.80 0.31 14.11
CA TYR A 266 7.17 -0.85 13.29
C TYR A 266 5.95 -1.63 12.78
N GLN A 267 4.74 -1.17 13.10
CA GLN A 267 3.51 -1.88 12.79
C GLN A 267 3.05 -1.64 11.36
N MET A 268 2.71 -2.72 10.65
CA MET A 268 1.99 -2.63 9.38
C MET A 268 0.51 -2.36 9.64
N THR A 269 0.01 -1.23 9.14
CA THR A 269 -1.43 -0.93 9.02
C THR A 269 -2.28 -1.20 10.30
N GLY A 270 -1.73 -0.92 11.48
CA GLY A 270 -2.43 -1.15 12.75
C GLY A 270 -2.65 -2.64 13.08
N ASN A 271 -1.83 -3.55 12.55
CA ASN A 271 -2.03 -5.01 12.56
C ASN A 271 -3.36 -5.42 11.91
N ASN A 272 -3.85 -4.63 10.95
CA ASN A 272 -5.11 -4.85 10.29
C ASN A 272 -4.96 -4.73 8.77
N SER A 273 -3.96 -5.43 8.22
CA SER A 273 -3.64 -5.50 6.78
C SER A 273 -4.78 -6.09 5.93
N VAL A 274 -5.70 -6.82 6.55
CA VAL A 274 -6.94 -7.26 5.87
C VAL A 274 -7.82 -6.06 5.52
N ASN A 275 -7.90 -5.04 6.38
CA ASN A 275 -8.80 -3.90 6.20
C ASN A 275 -8.09 -2.66 5.62
N PHE A 276 -6.80 -2.50 5.86
CA PHE A 276 -6.02 -1.31 5.53
C PHE A 276 -4.82 -1.64 4.65
N VAL A 277 -4.42 -0.68 3.81
CA VAL A 277 -3.20 -0.76 3.00
C VAL A 277 -2.28 0.41 3.33
N ASP A 278 -0.97 0.25 3.17
CA ASP A 278 -0.02 1.36 3.27
C ASP A 278 0.50 1.72 1.87
N PRO A 279 0.08 2.86 1.30
CA PRO A 279 0.52 3.28 -0.02
C PRO A 279 2.02 3.58 -0.11
N TRP A 280 2.67 4.04 0.97
CA TRP A 280 4.01 4.64 0.88
C TRP A 280 5.01 4.12 1.91
N GLY A 281 4.56 3.27 2.82
CA GLY A 281 5.30 2.86 4.00
C GLY A 281 5.33 3.98 5.03
N LEU A 282 4.20 4.65 5.28
CA LEU A 282 4.05 5.70 6.30
C LEU A 282 2.85 5.40 7.19
N TYR A 283 1.62 5.46 6.66
CA TYR A 283 0.42 5.17 7.46
C TYR A 283 -0.57 4.31 6.69
N GLY A 284 -1.17 3.35 7.39
CA GLY A 284 -2.20 2.46 6.85
C GLY A 284 -3.55 3.14 6.65
N THR A 285 -4.06 3.17 5.43
CA THR A 285 -5.30 3.84 5.05
C THR A 285 -6.37 2.84 4.59
N GLN A 286 -7.66 3.14 4.73
CA GLN A 286 -8.73 2.37 4.06
C GLN A 286 -8.75 2.76 2.58
N SER A 287 -9.17 1.88 1.67
CA SER A 287 -9.13 2.16 0.21
C SER A 287 -9.89 3.43 -0.20
N CYS A 288 -10.83 3.94 0.61
CA CYS A 288 -11.54 5.21 0.37
C CYS A 288 -10.72 6.47 0.71
N SER A 289 -9.72 6.39 1.60
CA SER A 289 -8.79 7.50 1.89
C SER A 289 -7.80 7.77 0.75
N TYR A 290 -7.71 6.87 -0.23
CA TYR A 290 -6.91 7.08 -1.42
C TYR A 290 -7.56 8.05 -2.42
N TYR A 291 -8.89 8.04 -2.60
CA TYR A 291 -9.58 9.03 -3.44
C TYR A 291 -9.31 10.46 -2.95
N LYS A 292 -9.10 10.63 -1.64
CA LYS A 292 -8.64 11.88 -1.04
C LYS A 292 -7.21 12.28 -1.46
N GLN A 293 -6.24 11.37 -1.47
CA GLN A 293 -4.88 11.65 -1.95
C GLN A 293 -4.78 11.82 -3.48
N ALA A 294 -5.60 11.11 -4.25
CA ALA A 294 -5.70 11.26 -5.70
C ALA A 294 -6.33 12.60 -6.11
N CYS A 295 -7.28 13.11 -5.31
CA CYS A 295 -7.81 14.47 -5.45
C CYS A 295 -6.79 15.55 -5.04
N GLU A 296 -5.95 15.29 -4.04
CA GLU A 296 -4.84 16.17 -3.62
C GLU A 296 -3.75 16.32 -4.71
N ILE A 297 -3.57 15.33 -5.59
CA ILE A 297 -2.54 15.33 -6.65
C ILE A 297 -3.03 15.93 -7.99
N ASN A 298 -4.34 15.94 -8.27
CA ASN A 298 -4.91 16.30 -9.58
C ASN A 298 -5.67 17.65 -9.63
N GLY A 299 -5.50 18.54 -8.65
CA GLY A 299 -5.86 19.95 -8.82
C GLY A 299 -7.35 20.30 -8.69
N GLY A 300 -7.97 19.96 -7.56
CA GLY A 300 -9.16 20.66 -7.06
C GLY A 300 -8.89 21.28 -5.68
N PRO A 301 -8.50 22.57 -5.56
CA PRO A 301 -7.82 23.09 -4.35
C PRO A 301 -8.70 23.33 -3.12
N TYR A 302 -10.03 23.40 -3.24
CA TYR A 302 -10.85 23.98 -2.16
C TYR A 302 -11.67 22.99 -1.32
N GLU A 303 -11.81 21.74 -1.73
CA GLU A 303 -12.78 20.83 -1.08
C GLU A 303 -12.14 19.74 -0.19
N CYS A 304 -10.80 19.60 -0.19
CA CYS A 304 -10.16 18.38 0.31
C CYS A 304 -9.73 18.35 1.79
N LYS A 305 -9.53 19.48 2.48
CA LYS A 305 -8.89 19.43 3.82
C LYS A 305 -9.84 19.26 5.01
N ILE A 306 -11.10 19.69 4.92
CA ILE A 306 -12.04 19.61 6.06
C ILE A 306 -12.75 18.25 6.15
N ALA A 307 -12.99 17.58 5.01
CA ALA A 307 -13.75 16.34 4.96
C ALA A 307 -13.15 15.23 5.86
N THR A 308 -11.83 15.14 5.99
CA THR A 308 -11.19 14.07 6.79
C THR A 308 -11.33 14.19 8.29
N VAL A 309 -11.40 15.41 8.82
CA VAL A 309 -11.56 15.65 10.26
C VAL A 309 -13.04 15.71 10.60
N ALA A 310 -13.84 16.36 9.75
CA ALA A 310 -15.26 16.55 9.98
C ALA A 310 -16.08 15.26 9.83
N CYS A 311 -15.75 14.36 8.88
CA CYS A 311 -16.50 13.10 8.71
C CYS A 311 -16.32 12.10 9.87
N LYS A 312 -15.27 12.25 10.70
CA LYS A 312 -15.08 11.43 11.91
C LYS A 312 -15.75 12.02 13.15
N SER A 313 -15.99 13.34 13.16
CA SER A 313 -16.47 14.07 14.33
C SER A 313 -17.95 14.48 14.24
N PHE A 314 -18.57 14.44 13.05
CA PHE A 314 -19.95 14.92 12.84
C PHE A 314 -20.83 13.90 12.12
N PRO A 315 -21.91 13.41 12.76
CA PRO A 315 -22.85 12.47 12.15
C PRO A 315 -23.91 13.15 11.26
N SER A 316 -24.01 14.49 11.26
CA SER A 316 -25.03 15.23 10.50
C SER A 316 -24.48 15.92 9.25
N GLN A 317 -25.13 15.65 8.11
CA GLN A 317 -24.82 16.23 6.80
C GLN A 317 -24.76 17.77 6.82
N ASN A 318 -25.65 18.42 7.57
CA ASN A 318 -25.76 19.88 7.64
C ASN A 318 -24.47 20.57 8.14
N THR A 319 -23.75 19.96 9.08
CA THR A 319 -22.50 20.51 9.61
C THR A 319 -21.37 20.46 8.57
N LEU A 320 -21.33 19.38 7.78
CA LEU A 320 -20.36 19.25 6.69
C LEU A 320 -20.63 20.26 5.57
N ASP A 321 -21.90 20.50 5.27
CA ASP A 321 -22.32 21.45 4.25
C ASP A 321 -22.05 22.91 4.69
N CYS A 322 -22.28 23.25 5.96
CA CYS A 322 -21.91 24.55 6.55
C CYS A 322 -20.43 24.85 6.38
N ILE A 323 -19.56 23.90 6.72
CA ILE A 323 -18.12 24.15 6.67
C ILE A 323 -17.65 24.31 5.22
N ARG A 324 -18.21 23.53 4.28
CA ARG A 324 -17.91 23.66 2.85
C ARG A 324 -18.28 25.06 2.33
N GLN A 325 -19.49 25.54 2.64
CA GLN A 325 -19.95 26.87 2.22
C GLN A 325 -19.11 27.99 2.85
N CYS A 326 -18.75 27.87 4.13
CA CYS A 326 -17.91 28.84 4.84
C CYS A 326 -16.54 29.03 4.15
N LEU A 327 -15.89 27.94 3.77
CA LEU A 327 -14.61 28.00 3.06
C LEU A 327 -14.77 28.55 1.65
N GLN A 328 -15.78 28.09 0.91
CA GLN A 328 -16.06 28.60 -0.44
C GLN A 328 -16.24 30.11 -0.43
N GLU A 329 -16.97 30.65 0.55
CA GLU A 329 -17.21 32.07 0.72
C GLU A 329 -15.95 32.85 1.13
N LYS A 330 -15.18 32.37 2.13
CA LYS A 330 -13.91 33.03 2.54
C LYS A 330 -12.85 33.05 1.44
N HIS A 331 -12.99 32.17 0.46
CA HIS A 331 -12.01 32.00 -0.60
C HIS A 331 -12.50 32.45 -1.98
N LYS A 332 -13.76 32.89 -2.10
CA LYS A 332 -14.39 33.25 -3.37
C LYS A 332 -13.69 34.38 -4.14
N ASP A 333 -13.07 35.31 -3.41
CA ASP A 333 -12.42 36.49 -3.98
C ASP A 333 -10.89 36.32 -4.11
N ARG A 334 -10.37 35.14 -3.73
CA ARG A 334 -8.97 34.79 -3.98
C ARG A 334 -8.83 34.51 -5.47
N GLN A 335 -8.22 35.44 -6.20
CA GLN A 335 -7.83 35.24 -7.60
C GLN A 335 -7.04 33.93 -7.74
N PRO A 336 -7.16 33.20 -8.87
CA PRO A 336 -6.37 32.01 -9.13
C PRO A 336 -4.92 32.43 -9.44
N GLU A 337 -4.18 32.88 -8.45
CA GLU A 337 -2.77 33.22 -8.61
C GLU A 337 -1.92 31.97 -8.42
N GLY A 338 -1.37 31.46 -9.53
CA GLY A 338 -0.37 30.39 -9.51
C GLY A 338 -0.33 29.49 -10.75
N GLN A 339 -0.31 30.04 -11.97
CA GLN A 339 0.41 29.35 -13.04
C GLN A 339 1.90 29.40 -12.69
N CYS A 340 2.60 28.26 -12.76
CA CYS A 340 4.05 28.24 -12.66
C CYS A 340 4.65 29.16 -13.74
N SER A 341 5.32 30.25 -13.35
CA SER A 341 6.25 30.94 -14.24
C SER A 341 7.53 30.09 -14.38
N GLU A 342 8.26 30.26 -15.49
CA GLU A 342 9.41 29.45 -15.91
C GLU A 342 10.61 29.41 -14.93
N GLU A 343 10.51 30.00 -13.74
CA GLU A 343 11.57 30.00 -12.70
C GLU A 343 11.16 29.37 -11.36
N GLY A 344 9.99 28.73 -11.26
CA GLY A 344 9.77 27.58 -10.37
C GLY A 344 10.03 27.71 -8.85
N GLN A 345 9.50 28.75 -8.18
CA GLN A 345 9.42 28.75 -6.70
C GLN A 345 8.07 29.29 -6.21
N THR A 346 7.40 28.57 -5.31
CA THR A 346 6.36 29.12 -4.42
C THR A 346 6.60 28.70 -2.98
N ASP A 347 6.33 29.65 -2.09
CA ASP A 347 6.72 29.71 -0.69
C ASP A 347 5.78 28.87 0.19
N PHE A 348 6.35 28.10 1.11
CA PHE A 348 5.69 27.06 1.91
C PHE A 348 5.33 27.63 3.28
N SER A 349 4.27 28.44 3.38
CA SER A 349 3.67 28.75 4.68
C SER A 349 2.19 29.12 4.56
N ASP A 350 1.28 28.13 4.70
CA ASP A 350 -0.08 28.44 5.15
C ASP A 350 -0.84 27.23 5.69
N PHE A 351 -0.86 27.13 7.03
CA PHE A 351 -2.01 26.61 7.76
C PHE A 351 -2.80 27.85 8.23
N THR A 352 -3.71 28.40 7.41
CA THR A 352 -4.39 29.65 7.77
C THR A 352 -5.36 29.47 8.94
N SER A 353 -5.42 30.49 9.81
CA SER A 353 -6.42 30.65 10.89
C SER A 353 -7.87 30.52 10.42
N GLU A 354 -8.16 30.83 9.16
CA GLU A 354 -9.51 30.81 8.59
C GLU A 354 -10.13 29.42 8.49
N HIS A 355 -9.30 28.40 8.24
CA HIS A 355 -9.76 27.00 8.22
C HIS A 355 -10.16 26.54 9.63
N GLN A 356 -9.47 27.03 10.66
CA GLN A 356 -9.83 26.79 12.06
C GLN A 356 -11.10 27.57 12.44
N ASP A 357 -11.25 28.81 11.99
CA ASP A 357 -12.46 29.62 12.25
C ASP A 357 -13.73 29.00 11.66
N CYS A 358 -13.69 28.57 10.39
CA CYS A 358 -14.84 27.92 9.75
C CYS A 358 -15.21 26.60 10.44
N PHE A 359 -14.20 25.85 10.89
CA PHE A 359 -14.41 24.63 11.66
C PHE A 359 -15.06 24.92 13.03
N SER A 360 -14.54 25.89 13.78
CA SER A 360 -15.07 26.25 15.10
C SER A 360 -16.46 26.90 15.04
N GLY A 361 -16.76 27.71 14.02
CA GLY A 361 -18.05 28.36 13.84
C GLY A 361 -19.18 27.37 13.52
N CYS A 362 -18.98 26.52 12.50
CA CYS A 362 -19.97 25.51 12.11
C CYS A 362 -20.13 24.38 13.14
N TYR A 363 -19.13 24.17 14.00
CA TYR A 363 -19.26 23.29 15.17
C TYR A 363 -20.30 23.82 16.17
N GLN A 364 -20.33 25.13 16.40
CA GLN A 364 -21.20 25.76 17.39
C GLN A 364 -22.61 26.04 16.85
N ASN A 365 -22.74 26.38 15.56
CA ASN A 365 -24.02 26.57 14.91
C ASN A 365 -23.99 26.11 13.44
N PRO A 366 -24.55 24.93 13.12
CA PRO A 366 -24.54 24.37 11.76
C PRO A 366 -25.42 25.13 10.76
N GLU A 367 -26.33 26.00 11.20
CA GLU A 367 -27.25 26.73 10.32
C GLU A 367 -26.81 28.17 10.03
N ASN A 368 -25.93 28.77 10.85
CA ASN A 368 -25.41 30.12 10.63
C ASN A 368 -24.04 30.33 11.30
N PRO A 369 -22.93 30.31 10.55
CA PRO A 369 -21.59 30.36 11.13
C PRO A 369 -21.08 31.75 11.56
N TYR A 370 -21.85 32.86 11.41
CA TYR A 370 -21.29 34.20 11.63
C TYR A 370 -22.06 35.19 12.54
N ASP A 371 -23.25 34.90 13.09
CA ASP A 371 -23.85 35.81 14.10
C ASP A 371 -24.97 35.15 14.95
N PRO A 372 -24.94 35.23 16.30
CA PRO A 372 -26.11 34.89 17.13
C PRO A 372 -27.29 35.89 17.02
N GLN A 373 -27.14 37.06 16.38
CA GLN A 373 -28.19 38.09 16.22
C GLN A 373 -28.25 38.75 14.82
N GLY A 374 -27.60 38.17 13.79
CA GLY A 374 -27.47 38.78 12.45
C GLY A 374 -28.54 38.30 11.46
N PRO A 375 -28.78 39.05 10.36
CA PRO A 375 -29.91 38.79 9.47
C PRO A 375 -29.71 37.55 8.60
N ASP A 376 -30.82 36.85 8.31
CA ASP A 376 -30.85 35.59 7.56
C ASP A 376 -30.27 35.71 6.14
N LEU A 377 -29.62 34.65 5.68
CA LEU A 377 -29.20 34.49 4.28
C LEU A 377 -30.42 34.32 3.36
N PRO A 378 -30.35 34.81 2.10
CA PRO A 378 -31.50 34.77 1.21
C PRO A 378 -31.87 33.35 0.79
N ASP A 379 -33.16 33.00 0.91
CA ASP A 379 -33.70 31.73 0.46
C ASP A 379 -33.65 31.62 -1.08
N GLY A 380 -32.81 30.70 -1.58
CA GLY A 380 -32.89 30.21 -2.95
C GLY A 380 -31.57 29.69 -3.52
N PRO A 381 -31.61 28.75 -4.48
CA PRO A 381 -30.42 28.25 -5.14
C PRO A 381 -29.76 29.36 -5.99
N VAL A 382 -28.54 29.73 -5.62
CA VAL A 382 -27.70 30.64 -6.42
C VAL A 382 -27.28 29.89 -7.69
N THR A 383 -27.71 30.39 -8.84
CA THR A 383 -27.34 29.80 -10.14
C THR A 383 -26.01 30.39 -10.59
N LEU A 384 -25.04 29.53 -10.94
CA LEU A 384 -23.70 29.94 -11.40
C LEU A 384 -23.58 29.74 -12.92
N TYR A 385 -22.92 30.71 -13.58
CA TYR A 385 -22.51 30.67 -14.99
C TYR A 385 -21.12 30.08 -15.15
#